data_AF-A0A2E4QIS8-F1
#
_entry.id   AF-A0A2E4QIS8-F1
#
_cell.length_a   1.000
_cell.length_b   1.000
_cell.length_c   1.000
_cell.angle_alpha   90.00
_cell.angle_beta   90.00
_cell.angle_gamma   90.00
#
_symmetry.space_group_name_H-M   'P 1'
#
loop_
_entity.id
_entity.type
_entity.pdbx_description
1 polymer ?
#
loop_
_entity_poly.entity_id
_entity_poly.type
_entity_poly.pdbx_seq_one_letter_code
_entity_poly.pdbx_strand_id
1 'polypeptide(L)'
;MSIAYINRGDVLGQVMKADHQSTTPFYTLDGCHSGLVSNVFKALISSQQKADEEWTKMCEHPKIQDRFRTQGIHEWDSRDLISWDDPTILFTLTRMLDDDGLPIMLGEDRNRERFGRFPHKTGSTIQYVRDNVRDLSSQTSDLFEDLVTHLDFLLNRCNSDVVDDERYMDGRAGLSIMGFLTFEEVKTLRSTLLGGGWSVARDEPIDGGVRDAIRHLNALLLAAERRGAGIIHRKHA
;
A
#
# COMPACT_ATOMS: atom_id res chain seq x y z
N MET A 1 20.82 56.41 -47.35
CA MET A 1 20.90 56.84 -45.93
C MET A 1 19.68 56.31 -45.20
N SER A 2 19.86 55.24 -44.43
CA SER A 2 19.04 54.94 -43.25
C SER A 2 19.85 53.93 -42.42
N ILE A 3 20.18 54.32 -41.20
CA ILE A 3 21.09 53.60 -40.30
C ILE A 3 20.29 52.53 -39.57
N ALA A 4 20.72 51.27 -39.69
CA ALA A 4 20.20 50.14 -38.94
C ALA A 4 20.67 50.21 -37.48
N TYR A 5 19.74 50.20 -36.53
CA TYR A 5 20.03 50.02 -35.12
C TYR A 5 20.20 48.54 -34.81
N ILE A 6 21.43 48.14 -34.45
CA ILE A 6 21.76 46.83 -33.90
C ILE A 6 21.38 46.84 -32.42
N ASN A 7 20.33 46.10 -32.05
CA ASN A 7 20.03 45.84 -30.64
C ASN A 7 20.90 44.67 -30.15
N ARG A 8 21.97 45.00 -29.42
CA ARG A 8 22.77 44.06 -28.64
C ARG A 8 21.95 43.60 -27.44
N GLY A 9 21.48 42.37 -27.48
CA GLY A 9 20.75 41.75 -26.37
C GLY A 9 20.59 40.23 -26.51
N ASP A 10 21.45 39.57 -27.30
CA ASP A 10 21.72 38.15 -27.09
C ASP A 10 22.69 38.07 -25.91
N VAL A 11 22.22 37.49 -24.80
CA VAL A 11 22.95 36.66 -23.82
C VAL A 11 22.13 36.66 -22.51
N LEU A 12 21.77 35.44 -22.08
CA LEU A 12 21.21 35.00 -20.79
C LEU A 12 19.70 34.73 -20.74
N GLY A 13 19.39 33.46 -20.49
CA GLY A 13 18.15 33.05 -19.85
C GLY A 13 17.25 32.20 -20.72
N GLN A 14 17.66 30.97 -21.02
CA GLN A 14 16.71 29.86 -21.13
C GLN A 14 15.94 29.82 -19.79
N VAL A 15 14.81 30.53 -19.73
CA VAL A 15 13.90 30.43 -18.60
C VAL A 15 13.31 29.03 -18.67
N MET A 16 13.72 28.21 -17.70
CA MET A 16 13.16 26.91 -17.38
C MET A 16 11.63 27.00 -17.50
N LYS A 17 11.06 26.17 -18.37
CA LYS A 17 9.64 25.85 -18.27
C LYS A 17 9.42 25.37 -16.84
N ALA A 18 8.54 26.03 -16.11
CA ALA A 18 8.09 25.55 -14.82
C ALA A 18 7.58 24.13 -15.02
N ASP A 19 8.27 23.15 -14.44
CA ASP A 19 7.73 21.81 -14.25
C ASP A 19 6.39 21.99 -13.54
N HIS A 20 5.32 21.54 -14.18
CA HIS A 20 4.09 21.26 -13.44
C HIS A 20 4.50 20.33 -12.30
N GLN A 21 4.48 20.83 -11.07
CA GLN A 21 4.67 19.99 -9.90
C GLN A 21 3.54 18.96 -9.90
N SER A 22 3.84 17.78 -10.47
CA SER A 22 3.07 16.57 -10.23
C SER A 22 2.97 16.45 -8.71
N THR A 23 1.76 16.51 -8.18
CA THR A 23 1.57 16.23 -6.74
C THR A 23 2.08 14.81 -6.52
N THR A 24 2.89 14.60 -5.47
CA THR A 24 3.37 13.24 -5.15
C THR A 24 2.17 12.30 -4.95
N PRO A 25 2.27 10.99 -5.20
CA PRO A 25 1.14 10.07 -5.00
C PRO A 25 0.62 10.11 -3.56
N PHE A 26 -0.68 9.87 -3.39
CA PHE A 26 -1.28 9.68 -2.06
C PHE A 26 -1.35 8.19 -1.72
N TYR A 27 -1.14 7.83 -0.45
CA TYR A 27 -1.17 6.45 0.02
C TYR A 27 -2.20 6.24 1.13
N THR A 28 -2.84 5.07 1.17
CA THR A 28 -3.77 4.72 2.25
C THR A 28 -3.49 3.34 2.81
N LEU A 29 -3.80 3.18 4.11
CA LEU A 29 -4.02 1.89 4.73
C LEU A 29 -5.51 1.70 4.98
N ASP A 30 -6.08 0.66 4.40
CA ASP A 30 -7.48 0.26 4.59
C ASP A 30 -7.52 -1.03 5.42
N GLY A 31 -8.42 -1.10 6.41
CA GLY A 31 -8.57 -2.30 7.23
C GLY A 31 -9.24 -3.45 6.47
N CYS A 32 -8.74 -4.67 6.65
CA CYS A 32 -9.27 -5.87 5.99
C CYS A 32 -9.44 -7.06 6.95
N HIS A 33 -10.27 -8.02 6.56
CA HIS A 33 -10.42 -9.29 7.26
C HIS A 33 -9.19 -10.17 7.01
N SER A 34 -8.37 -10.33 8.04
CA SER A 34 -7.08 -11.05 7.98
C SER A 34 -7.15 -12.45 7.36
N GLY A 35 -8.13 -13.26 7.74
CA GLY A 35 -8.27 -14.62 7.17
C GLY A 35 -8.74 -14.60 5.71
N LEU A 36 -9.55 -13.60 5.33
CA LEU A 36 -10.07 -13.50 3.96
C LEU A 36 -9.05 -12.95 3.00
N VAL A 37 -8.23 -11.97 3.39
CA VAL A 37 -7.28 -11.33 2.48
C VAL A 37 -6.27 -12.33 1.89
N SER A 38 -5.73 -13.22 2.72
CA SER A 38 -4.81 -14.27 2.26
C SER A 38 -5.52 -15.29 1.37
N ASN A 39 -6.73 -15.73 1.74
CA ASN A 39 -7.49 -16.73 0.98
C ASN A 39 -7.93 -16.19 -0.39
N VAL A 40 -8.42 -14.95 -0.44
CA VAL A 40 -8.83 -14.29 -1.69
C VAL A 40 -7.62 -14.04 -2.58
N PHE A 41 -6.52 -13.53 -2.03
CA PHE A 41 -5.30 -13.33 -2.81
C PHE A 41 -4.80 -14.65 -3.40
N LYS A 42 -4.69 -15.71 -2.59
CA LYS A 42 -4.28 -17.04 -3.06
C LYS A 42 -5.19 -17.57 -4.17
N ALA A 43 -6.50 -17.47 -4.00
CA ALA A 43 -7.47 -17.88 -5.01
C ALA A 43 -7.30 -17.13 -6.34
N LEU A 44 -7.06 -15.82 -6.30
CA LEU A 44 -6.84 -15.00 -7.49
C LEU A 44 -5.53 -15.37 -8.22
N ILE A 45 -4.45 -15.67 -7.49
CA ILE A 45 -3.21 -16.14 -8.11
C ILE A 45 -3.38 -17.53 -8.73
N SER A 46 -4.00 -18.48 -8.01
CA SER A 46 -4.18 -19.86 -8.49
C SER A 46 -5.14 -19.98 -9.68
N SER A 47 -6.17 -19.13 -9.75
CA SER A 47 -7.11 -19.14 -10.89
C SER A 47 -6.41 -18.83 -12.22
N GLN A 48 -5.38 -17.98 -12.24
CA GLN A 48 -4.58 -17.76 -13.44
C GLN A 48 -3.84 -19.01 -13.92
N GLN A 49 -3.50 -19.90 -12.99
CA GLN A 49 -2.85 -21.18 -13.27
C GLN A 49 -3.87 -22.27 -13.66
N LYS A 50 -5.14 -21.90 -13.89
CA LYS A 50 -6.30 -22.78 -14.13
C LYS A 50 -6.53 -23.80 -13.01
N ALA A 51 -6.15 -23.43 -11.78
CA ALA A 51 -6.38 -24.21 -10.58
C ALA A 51 -7.59 -23.62 -9.83
N ASP A 52 -8.80 -24.05 -10.22
CA ASP A 52 -10.06 -23.51 -9.69
C ASP A 52 -10.41 -24.00 -8.26
N GLU A 53 -9.62 -24.90 -7.70
CA GLU A 53 -9.86 -25.46 -6.36
C GLU A 53 -9.78 -24.37 -5.27
N GLU A 54 -8.78 -23.48 -5.35
CA GLU A 54 -8.63 -22.39 -4.37
C GLU A 54 -9.74 -21.34 -4.51
N TRP A 55 -10.18 -21.06 -5.75
CA TRP A 55 -11.32 -20.20 -6.01
C TRP A 55 -12.61 -20.76 -5.42
N THR A 56 -12.86 -22.05 -5.65
CA THR A 56 -14.05 -22.75 -5.14
C THR A 56 -14.08 -22.73 -3.61
N LYS A 57 -12.97 -23.13 -2.96
CA LYS A 57 -12.83 -23.10 -1.49
C LYS A 57 -13.04 -21.70 -0.92
N MET A 58 -12.53 -20.67 -1.59
CA MET A 58 -12.71 -19.28 -1.15
C MET A 58 -14.19 -18.85 -1.23
N CYS A 59 -14.89 -19.25 -2.30
CA CYS A 59 -16.31 -18.94 -2.50
C CYS A 59 -17.26 -19.69 -1.53
N GLU A 60 -16.82 -20.77 -0.89
CA GLU A 60 -17.59 -21.45 0.17
C GLU A 60 -17.70 -20.60 1.45
N HIS A 61 -16.82 -19.62 1.65
CA HIS A 61 -16.84 -18.81 2.85
C HIS A 61 -18.09 -17.90 2.91
N PRO A 62 -18.93 -17.97 3.97
CA PRO A 62 -20.21 -17.25 4.00
C PRO A 62 -20.10 -15.73 3.80
N LYS A 63 -19.07 -15.10 4.39
CA LYS A 63 -18.81 -13.66 4.18
C LYS A 63 -18.48 -13.31 2.73
N ILE A 64 -17.81 -14.18 1.98
CA ILE A 64 -17.50 -13.94 0.57
C ILE A 64 -18.77 -13.96 -0.26
N GLN A 65 -19.64 -14.96 -0.02
CA GLN A 65 -20.92 -15.04 -0.71
C GLN A 65 -21.82 -13.84 -0.40
N ASP A 66 -21.88 -13.44 0.87
CA ASP A 66 -22.62 -12.24 1.29
C ASP A 66 -22.07 -10.97 0.59
N ARG A 67 -20.75 -10.85 0.52
CA ARG A 67 -20.09 -9.78 -0.23
C ARG A 67 -20.46 -9.77 -1.71
N PHE A 68 -20.41 -10.90 -2.39
CA PHE A 68 -20.81 -10.95 -3.79
C PHE A 68 -22.29 -10.55 -3.97
N ARG A 69 -23.19 -11.11 -3.18
CA ARG A 69 -24.63 -10.80 -3.25
C ARG A 69 -24.93 -9.33 -3.02
N THR A 70 -24.33 -8.72 -1.99
CA THR A 70 -24.52 -7.29 -1.67
C THR A 70 -23.97 -6.35 -2.75
N GLN A 71 -23.09 -6.86 -3.61
CA GLN A 71 -22.55 -6.13 -4.76
C GLN A 71 -23.25 -6.48 -6.08
N GLY A 72 -24.32 -7.27 -6.05
CA GLY A 72 -25.09 -7.66 -7.22
C GLY A 72 -24.47 -8.77 -8.07
N ILE A 73 -23.48 -9.50 -7.54
CA ILE A 73 -22.91 -10.69 -8.17
C ILE A 73 -23.66 -11.90 -7.60
N HIS A 74 -24.34 -12.65 -8.46
CA HIS A 74 -25.12 -13.84 -8.09
C HIS A 74 -24.51 -15.15 -8.59
N GLU A 75 -23.57 -15.07 -9.53
CA GLU A 75 -22.84 -16.20 -10.10
C GLU A 75 -21.35 -15.97 -9.84
N TRP A 76 -20.76 -16.79 -8.97
CA TRP A 76 -19.36 -16.68 -8.57
C TRP A 76 -18.64 -18.04 -8.57
N ASP A 77 -19.23 -19.06 -9.18
CA ASP A 77 -18.67 -20.41 -9.24
C ASP A 77 -17.36 -20.46 -10.04
N SER A 78 -17.14 -19.47 -10.92
CA SER A 78 -15.90 -19.28 -11.67
C SER A 78 -15.46 -17.82 -11.62
N ARG A 79 -14.14 -17.62 -11.53
CA ARG A 79 -13.49 -16.31 -11.64
C ARG A 79 -13.87 -15.59 -12.95
N ASP A 80 -14.01 -16.33 -14.05
CA ASP A 80 -14.24 -15.77 -15.39
C ASP A 80 -15.66 -15.18 -15.57
N LEU A 81 -16.61 -15.59 -14.73
CA LEU A 81 -17.97 -15.04 -14.74
C LEU A 81 -18.04 -13.64 -14.10
N ILE A 82 -16.99 -13.25 -13.36
CA ILE A 82 -16.93 -11.97 -12.67
C ILE A 82 -16.15 -10.96 -13.52
N SER A 83 -16.85 -9.93 -13.98
CA SER A 83 -16.27 -8.90 -14.85
C SER A 83 -15.24 -8.00 -14.16
N TRP A 84 -15.19 -7.99 -12.82
CA TRP A 84 -14.23 -7.21 -12.05
C TRP A 84 -12.81 -7.74 -12.23
N ASP A 85 -11.85 -6.82 -12.16
CA ASP A 85 -10.44 -7.15 -12.11
C ASP A 85 -10.01 -7.61 -10.70
N ASP A 86 -8.88 -8.29 -10.63
CA ASP A 86 -8.36 -8.89 -9.39
C ASP A 86 -8.22 -7.90 -8.22
N PRO A 87 -7.71 -6.66 -8.42
CA PRO A 87 -7.60 -5.69 -7.34
C PRO A 87 -8.96 -5.31 -6.77
N THR A 88 -9.97 -5.13 -7.65
CA THR A 88 -11.33 -4.81 -7.23
C THR A 88 -11.94 -5.96 -6.43
N ILE A 89 -11.73 -7.21 -6.87
CA ILE A 89 -12.19 -8.40 -6.14
C ILE A 89 -11.49 -8.48 -4.78
N LEU A 90 -10.17 -8.41 -4.74
CA LEU A 90 -9.39 -8.46 -3.50
C LEU A 90 -9.86 -7.39 -2.52
N PHE A 91 -9.96 -6.14 -2.96
CA PHE A 91 -10.34 -5.03 -2.09
C PHE A 91 -11.79 -5.18 -1.60
N THR A 92 -12.74 -5.42 -2.50
CA THR A 92 -14.16 -5.43 -2.16
C THR A 92 -14.52 -6.59 -1.22
N LEU A 93 -13.99 -7.78 -1.49
CA LEU A 93 -14.29 -8.96 -0.69
C LEU A 93 -13.67 -8.93 0.70
N THR A 94 -12.53 -8.27 0.86
CA THR A 94 -11.72 -8.38 2.08
C THR A 94 -11.77 -7.15 2.97
N ARG A 95 -12.14 -5.98 2.42
CA ARG A 95 -12.27 -4.73 3.19
C ARG A 95 -13.21 -4.95 4.36
N MET A 96 -12.83 -4.47 5.54
CA MET A 96 -13.64 -4.56 6.74
C MET A 96 -14.57 -3.35 6.83
N LEU A 97 -15.84 -3.61 7.17
CA LEU A 97 -16.84 -2.56 7.43
C LEU A 97 -17.26 -2.60 8.90
N ASP A 98 -17.81 -1.49 9.37
CA ASP A 98 -18.54 -1.41 10.63
C ASP A 98 -19.99 -1.91 10.48
N ASP A 99 -20.75 -1.81 11.57
CA ASP A 99 -22.12 -2.30 11.67
C ASP A 99 -23.10 -1.54 10.74
N ASP A 100 -22.74 -0.33 10.31
CA ASP A 100 -23.51 0.48 9.36
C ASP A 100 -23.14 0.16 7.90
N GLY A 101 -22.23 -0.79 7.67
CA GLY A 101 -21.72 -1.11 6.34
C GLY A 101 -20.78 -0.05 5.77
N LEU A 102 -20.18 0.79 6.63
CA LEU A 102 -19.17 1.77 6.23
C LEU A 102 -17.76 1.21 6.46
N PRO A 103 -16.77 1.55 5.62
CA PRO A 103 -15.40 1.13 5.84
C PRO A 103 -14.86 1.55 7.20
N ILE A 104 -14.20 0.63 7.91
CA ILE A 104 -13.56 0.99 9.17
C ILE A 104 -12.45 2.03 8.96
N MET A 105 -12.42 3.02 9.84
CA MET A 105 -11.37 4.04 9.83
C MET A 105 -10.18 3.59 10.68
N LEU A 106 -9.00 3.55 10.05
CA LEU A 106 -7.72 3.36 10.73
C LEU A 106 -7.12 4.74 11.05
N GLY A 107 -7.03 5.04 12.34
CA GLY A 107 -6.50 6.31 12.85
C GLY A 107 -7.37 7.54 12.54
N GLU A 108 -6.99 8.66 13.14
CA GLU A 108 -7.58 9.98 12.91
C GLU A 108 -7.09 10.60 11.59
N ASP A 109 -7.83 11.58 11.06
CA ASP A 109 -7.56 12.26 9.80
C ASP A 109 -6.12 12.79 9.69
N ARG A 110 -5.60 13.38 10.78
CA ARG A 110 -4.24 13.91 10.79
C ARG A 110 -3.18 12.82 10.55
N ASN A 111 -3.38 11.63 11.11
CA ASN A 111 -2.42 10.53 10.93
C ASN A 111 -2.50 9.97 9.51
N ARG A 112 -3.71 9.88 8.96
CA ARG A 112 -3.95 9.41 7.59
C ARG A 112 -3.34 10.36 6.55
N GLU A 113 -3.54 11.67 6.73
CA GLU A 113 -2.98 12.68 5.82
C GLU A 113 -1.44 12.67 5.85
N ARG A 114 -0.85 12.64 7.06
CA ARG A 114 0.61 12.59 7.24
C ARG A 114 1.23 11.30 6.72
N PHE A 115 0.52 10.18 6.84
CA PHE A 115 0.93 8.91 6.23
C PHE A 115 0.81 8.96 4.70
N GLY A 116 -0.28 9.54 4.18
CA GLY A 116 -0.64 9.45 2.78
C GLY A 116 0.22 10.32 1.86
N ARG A 117 0.76 11.44 2.35
CA ARG A 117 1.73 12.28 1.63
C ARG A 117 2.93 12.57 2.51
N PHE A 118 3.90 11.66 2.49
CA PHE A 118 5.18 11.92 3.14
C PHE A 118 5.97 12.98 2.35
N PRO A 119 6.65 13.95 3.00
CA PRO A 119 7.34 15.05 2.31
C PRO A 119 8.68 14.61 1.67
N HIS A 120 8.64 13.61 0.79
CA HIS A 120 9.80 13.04 0.09
C HIS A 120 9.42 12.69 -1.36
N LYS A 121 10.42 12.48 -2.23
CA LYS A 121 10.24 12.30 -3.70
C LYS A 121 9.17 11.27 -4.10
N THR A 122 9.00 10.21 -3.31
CA THR A 122 8.04 9.12 -3.59
C THR A 122 6.66 9.37 -3.00
N GLY A 123 6.51 10.29 -2.05
CA GLY A 123 5.28 10.45 -1.26
C GLY A 123 4.99 9.31 -0.26
N SER A 124 5.67 8.17 -0.37
CA SER A 124 5.39 6.96 0.40
C SER A 124 6.11 6.95 1.75
N THR A 125 5.31 6.95 2.83
CA THR A 125 5.80 6.78 4.20
C THR A 125 6.52 5.44 4.38
N ILE A 126 5.96 4.35 3.85
CA ILE A 126 6.50 2.99 4.01
C ILE A 126 7.84 2.88 3.28
N GLN A 127 7.93 3.37 2.04
CA GLN A 127 9.18 3.36 1.28
C GLN A 127 10.24 4.19 1.99
N TYR A 128 9.85 5.37 2.50
CA TYR A 128 10.80 6.23 3.20
C TYR A 128 11.39 5.55 4.44
N VAL A 129 10.57 4.89 5.25
CA VAL A 129 11.06 4.11 6.40
C VAL A 129 11.97 2.99 5.91
N ARG A 130 11.52 2.19 4.93
CA ARG A 130 12.27 1.05 4.39
C ARG A 130 13.66 1.42 3.85
N ASP A 131 13.77 2.58 3.21
CA ASP A 131 15.01 3.10 2.63
C ASP A 131 16.00 3.63 3.69
N ASN A 132 15.50 4.02 4.87
CA ASN A 132 16.28 4.78 5.87
C ASN A 132 16.46 4.07 7.22
N VAL A 133 15.86 2.90 7.43
CA VAL A 133 16.20 2.04 8.58
C VAL A 133 17.45 1.23 8.30
N ARG A 134 18.29 1.04 9.32
CA ARG A 134 19.55 0.27 9.27
C ARG A 134 19.57 -0.71 10.42
N ASP A 135 20.13 -1.89 10.21
CA ASP A 135 20.39 -2.82 11.30
C ASP A 135 21.35 -2.19 12.32
N LEU A 136 21.03 -2.31 13.61
CA LEU A 136 21.89 -1.86 14.70
C LEU A 136 22.93 -2.91 15.12
N SER A 137 22.66 -4.18 14.85
CA SER A 137 23.48 -5.30 15.28
C SER A 137 24.54 -5.68 14.25
N SER A 138 25.68 -6.18 14.74
CA SER A 138 26.74 -6.74 13.88
C SER A 138 26.42 -8.16 13.36
N GLN A 139 25.34 -8.76 13.87
CA GLN A 139 24.71 -10.00 13.39
C GLN A 139 23.27 -9.65 13.10
N THR A 140 22.71 -10.11 11.98
CA THR A 140 21.32 -9.77 11.65
C THR A 140 20.39 -10.23 12.77
N SER A 141 19.64 -9.29 13.33
CA SER A 141 18.63 -9.57 14.35
C SER A 141 17.34 -10.02 13.65
N ASP A 142 16.73 -11.13 14.10
CA ASP A 142 15.41 -11.60 13.64
C ASP A 142 14.37 -10.45 13.62
N LEU A 143 14.43 -9.52 14.60
CA LEU A 143 13.54 -8.35 14.65
C LEU A 143 13.72 -7.38 13.48
N PHE A 144 14.94 -7.21 12.96
CA PHE A 144 15.20 -6.33 11.82
C PHE A 144 14.76 -6.99 10.51
N GLU A 145 15.01 -8.30 10.37
CA GLU A 145 14.50 -9.08 9.25
C GLU A 145 12.98 -9.07 9.19
N ASP A 146 12.31 -9.25 10.33
CA ASP A 146 10.86 -9.14 10.44
C ASP A 146 10.39 -7.73 10.06
N LEU A 147 11.00 -6.66 10.59
CA LEU A 147 10.65 -5.29 10.20
C LEU A 147 10.73 -5.09 8.69
N VAL A 148 11.86 -5.45 8.09
CA VAL A 148 12.11 -5.31 6.66
C VAL A 148 11.11 -6.12 5.85
N THR A 149 10.89 -7.38 6.22
CA THR A 149 9.96 -8.29 5.55
C THR A 149 8.54 -7.73 5.51
N HIS A 150 8.04 -7.22 6.64
CA HIS A 150 6.68 -6.68 6.71
C HIS A 150 6.52 -5.33 6.00
N LEU A 151 7.58 -4.51 5.97
CA LEU A 151 7.60 -3.30 5.14
C LEU A 151 7.59 -3.68 3.64
N ASP A 152 8.38 -4.67 3.24
CA ASP A 152 8.44 -5.16 1.87
C ASP A 152 7.10 -5.76 1.47
N PHE A 153 6.45 -6.55 2.32
CA PHE A 153 5.10 -7.05 2.08
C PHE A 153 4.08 -5.94 1.81
N LEU A 154 4.16 -4.79 2.48
CA LEU A 154 3.29 -3.65 2.18
C LEU A 154 3.65 -2.93 0.87
N LEU A 155 4.90 -3.03 0.42
CA LEU A 155 5.38 -2.38 -0.80
C LEU A 155 5.20 -3.24 -2.05
N ASN A 156 5.33 -4.57 -1.95
CA ASN A 156 5.50 -5.40 -3.13
C ASN A 156 4.74 -6.74 -3.10
N ARG A 157 4.03 -7.12 -2.03
CA ARG A 157 3.39 -8.46 -1.99
C ARG A 157 2.44 -8.70 -3.17
N CYS A 158 1.68 -7.69 -3.57
CA CYS A 158 0.75 -7.78 -4.71
C CYS A 158 1.41 -7.50 -6.07
N ASN A 159 2.70 -7.17 -6.10
CA ASN A 159 3.49 -6.94 -7.31
C ASN A 159 4.82 -7.72 -7.24
N SER A 160 4.79 -8.88 -6.58
CA SER A 160 5.94 -9.75 -6.39
C SER A 160 6.01 -10.77 -7.51
N ASP A 161 7.13 -11.49 -7.62
CA ASP A 161 7.32 -12.58 -8.58
C ASP A 161 6.21 -13.66 -8.50
N VAL A 162 5.48 -13.75 -7.38
CA VAL A 162 4.34 -14.66 -7.20
C VAL A 162 3.15 -14.28 -8.09
N VAL A 163 3.02 -12.99 -8.44
CA VAL A 163 1.93 -12.44 -9.26
C VAL A 163 2.26 -12.50 -10.74
N ASP A 164 3.54 -12.38 -11.10
CA ASP A 164 4.12 -12.47 -12.46
C ASP A 164 3.59 -11.41 -13.47
N ASP A 165 2.86 -10.40 -12.99
CA ASP A 165 2.43 -9.23 -13.78
C ASP A 165 2.12 -8.00 -12.88
N GLU A 166 1.80 -6.86 -13.50
CA GLU A 166 1.50 -5.58 -12.83
C GLU A 166 -0.01 -5.35 -12.60
N ARG A 167 -0.86 -6.39 -12.63
CA ARG A 167 -2.33 -6.20 -12.62
C ARG A 167 -2.87 -5.52 -11.36
N TYR A 168 -2.14 -5.59 -10.25
CA TYR A 168 -2.48 -4.89 -9.02
C TYR A 168 -2.02 -3.44 -8.97
N MET A 169 -1.16 -3.02 -9.91
CA MET A 169 -0.68 -1.65 -9.99
C MET A 169 -1.56 -0.77 -10.89
N ASP A 170 -2.21 -1.37 -11.90
CA ASP A 170 -3.11 -0.70 -12.86
C ASP A 170 -4.54 -1.28 -12.83
N GLY A 171 -5.13 -1.33 -11.63
CA GLY A 171 -6.51 -1.78 -11.47
C GLY A 171 -7.52 -0.77 -12.02
N ARG A 172 -8.71 -1.27 -12.36
CA ARG A 172 -9.84 -0.48 -12.84
C ARG A 172 -10.20 0.62 -11.85
N ALA A 173 -10.69 1.74 -12.40
CA ALA A 173 -11.01 2.95 -11.64
C ALA A 173 -9.82 3.52 -10.82
N GLY A 174 -8.57 3.23 -11.23
CA GLY A 174 -7.36 3.72 -10.58
C GLY A 174 -7.02 3.00 -9.28
N LEU A 175 -7.55 1.79 -9.07
CA LEU A 175 -7.27 1.00 -7.87
C LEU A 175 -5.87 0.36 -7.96
N SER A 176 -4.93 0.88 -7.18
CA SER A 176 -3.57 0.33 -7.08
C SER A 176 -3.33 -0.25 -5.70
N ILE A 177 -3.09 -1.56 -5.60
CA ILE A 177 -2.81 -2.29 -4.37
C ILE A 177 -1.36 -2.74 -4.36
N MET A 178 -0.57 -2.17 -3.47
CA MET A 178 0.86 -2.47 -3.34
C MET A 178 1.09 -3.80 -2.61
N GLY A 179 0.31 -4.03 -1.56
CA GLY A 179 0.47 -5.15 -0.66
C GLY A 179 -0.51 -5.12 0.50
N PHE A 180 -0.45 -6.13 1.34
CA PHE A 180 -1.32 -6.26 2.51
C PHE A 180 -0.60 -6.98 3.63
N LEU A 181 -1.06 -6.81 4.87
CA LEU A 181 -0.68 -7.61 6.02
C LEU A 181 -1.90 -8.24 6.67
N THR A 182 -1.72 -9.44 7.18
CA THR A 182 -2.63 -10.11 8.12
C THR A 182 -2.59 -9.45 9.48
N PHE A 183 -3.54 -9.78 10.37
CA PHE A 183 -3.60 -9.23 11.73
C PHE A 183 -2.35 -9.57 12.56
N GLU A 184 -1.82 -10.79 12.45
CA GLU A 184 -0.59 -11.17 13.15
C GLU A 184 0.62 -10.43 12.59
N GLU A 185 0.70 -10.28 11.26
CA GLU A 185 1.73 -9.49 10.60
C GLU A 185 1.68 -7.99 10.98
N VAL A 186 0.48 -7.42 11.19
CA VAL A 186 0.30 -6.06 11.72
C VAL A 186 0.89 -5.94 13.12
N LYS A 187 0.62 -6.93 14.00
CA LYS A 187 1.18 -6.97 15.36
C LYS A 187 2.70 -7.09 15.33
N THR A 188 3.23 -7.96 14.48
CA THR A 188 4.68 -8.15 14.31
C THR A 188 5.33 -6.85 13.83
N LEU A 189 4.84 -6.25 12.74
CA LEU A 189 5.37 -4.98 12.23
C LEU A 189 5.33 -3.88 13.30
N ARG A 190 4.22 -3.76 14.03
CA ARG A 190 4.12 -2.76 15.09
C ARG A 190 5.11 -3.02 16.23
N SER A 191 5.27 -4.28 16.62
CA SER A 191 6.24 -4.68 17.65
C SER A 191 7.68 -4.37 17.22
N THR A 192 8.08 -4.73 15.99
CA THR A 192 9.44 -4.48 15.49
C THR A 192 9.73 -3.01 15.22
N LEU A 193 8.72 -2.22 14.83
CA LEU A 193 8.85 -0.77 14.74
C LEU A 193 9.15 -0.11 16.10
N LEU A 194 8.59 -0.63 17.18
CA LEU A 194 8.73 -0.06 18.54
C LEU A 194 9.85 -0.72 19.37
N GLY A 195 10.18 -1.97 19.08
CA GLY A 195 11.05 -2.83 19.88
C GLY A 195 12.54 -2.54 19.77
N GLY A 196 12.96 -1.65 18.86
CA GLY A 196 14.36 -1.37 18.60
C GLY A 196 15.00 -2.40 17.67
N GLY A 197 16.34 -2.49 17.66
CA GLY A 197 17.08 -3.36 16.72
C GLY A 197 17.36 -2.72 15.36
N TRP A 198 16.93 -1.47 15.16
CA TRP A 198 17.24 -0.67 13.99
C TRP A 198 17.63 0.76 14.39
N SER A 199 18.39 1.41 13.52
CA SER A 199 18.78 2.81 13.61
C SER A 199 18.37 3.56 12.35
N VAL A 200 18.40 4.88 12.43
CA VAL A 200 18.20 5.75 11.28
C VAL A 200 19.52 5.89 10.52
N ALA A 201 19.45 5.84 9.20
CA ALA A 201 20.58 6.05 8.31
C ALA A 201 21.28 7.39 8.62
N ARG A 202 22.62 7.42 8.59
CA ARG A 202 23.39 8.64 8.88
C ARG A 202 23.16 9.74 7.84
N ASP A 203 22.81 9.32 6.63
CA ASP A 203 22.52 10.13 5.45
C ASP A 203 21.01 10.28 5.21
N GLU A 204 20.18 10.14 6.25
CA GLU A 204 18.74 10.37 6.17
C GLU A 204 18.44 11.72 5.50
N PRO A 205 17.61 11.76 4.44
CA PRO A 205 17.38 13.00 3.69
C PRO A 205 16.63 14.10 4.47
N ILE A 206 15.87 13.72 5.50
CA ILE A 206 15.01 14.63 6.27
C ILE A 206 15.30 14.37 7.74
N ASP A 207 15.84 15.35 8.45
CA ASP A 207 16.17 15.20 9.87
C ASP A 207 14.92 14.80 10.69
N GLY A 208 14.98 13.60 11.29
CA GLY A 208 13.89 13.04 12.07
C GLY A 208 12.73 12.49 11.24
N GLY A 209 12.88 12.36 9.93
CA GLY A 209 11.84 11.90 9.00
C GLY A 209 11.33 10.49 9.32
N VAL A 210 12.22 9.55 9.64
CA VAL A 210 11.89 8.17 9.97
C VAL A 210 11.09 8.12 11.26
N ARG A 211 11.50 8.90 12.26
CA ARG A 211 10.76 8.97 13.53
C ARG A 211 9.37 9.56 13.33
N ASP A 212 9.24 10.55 12.44
CA ASP A 212 7.97 11.15 12.08
C ASP A 212 7.04 10.17 11.35
N ALA A 213 7.57 9.51 10.32
CA ALA A 213 6.91 8.47 9.55
C ALA A 213 6.40 7.34 10.46
N ILE A 214 7.27 6.81 11.33
CA ILE A 214 6.94 5.72 12.23
C ILE A 214 5.85 6.12 13.22
N ARG A 215 5.83 7.36 13.70
CA ARG A 215 4.78 7.84 14.62
C ARG A 215 3.39 7.72 13.99
N HIS A 216 3.25 8.16 12.74
CA HIS A 216 1.98 8.12 12.03
C HIS A 216 1.62 6.70 11.58
N LEU A 217 2.59 5.93 11.09
CA LEU A 217 2.39 4.51 10.76
C LEU A 217 1.95 3.71 11.99
N ASN A 218 2.62 3.85 13.13
CA ASN A 218 2.26 3.17 14.38
C ASN A 218 0.83 3.53 14.85
N ALA A 219 0.39 4.78 14.67
CA ALA A 219 -0.98 5.16 15.00
C ALA A 219 -2.02 4.39 14.15
N LEU A 220 -1.73 4.18 12.86
CA LEU A 220 -2.58 3.39 11.96
C LEU A 220 -2.54 1.89 12.30
N LEU A 221 -1.35 1.34 12.58
CA LEU A 221 -1.18 -0.06 12.98
C LEU A 221 -1.87 -0.36 14.32
N LEU A 222 -1.76 0.53 15.30
CA LEU A 222 -2.48 0.41 16.57
C LEU A 222 -4.00 0.42 16.39
N ALA A 223 -4.51 1.25 15.47
CA ALA A 223 -5.93 1.27 15.16
C ALA A 223 -6.40 -0.03 14.49
N ALA A 224 -5.59 -0.60 13.58
CA ALA A 224 -5.86 -1.90 12.97
C ALA A 224 -5.85 -3.03 14.01
N GLU A 225 -4.84 -3.02 14.89
CA GLU A 225 -4.72 -4.01 15.97
C GLU A 225 -5.93 -3.98 16.91
N ARG A 226 -6.36 -2.79 17.35
CA ARG A 226 -7.56 -2.63 18.20
C ARG A 226 -8.85 -3.15 17.56
N ARG A 227 -8.90 -3.19 16.23
CA ARG A 227 -10.04 -3.69 15.45
C ARG A 227 -9.90 -5.15 15.04
N GLY A 228 -8.80 -5.83 15.40
CA GLY A 228 -8.54 -7.20 14.94
C GLY A 228 -8.35 -7.29 13.41
N ALA A 229 -7.91 -6.21 12.78
CA ALA A 229 -7.85 -6.08 11.32
C ALA A 229 -6.46 -6.35 10.77
N GLY A 230 -6.41 -6.95 9.58
CA GLY A 230 -5.28 -6.79 8.67
C GLY A 230 -5.33 -5.41 8.00
N ILE A 231 -4.36 -5.12 7.14
CA ILE A 231 -4.30 -3.86 6.39
C ILE A 231 -3.99 -4.11 4.91
N ILE A 232 -4.54 -3.26 4.03
CA ILE A 232 -4.21 -3.20 2.61
C ILE A 232 -3.58 -1.83 2.33
N HIS A 233 -2.41 -1.83 1.71
CA HIS A 233 -1.71 -0.62 1.30
C HIS A 233 -2.04 -0.28 -0.15
N ARG A 234 -2.60 0.92 -0.35
CA ARG A 234 -3.01 1.39 -1.67
C ARG A 234 -2.29 2.66 -2.07
N LYS A 235 -2.06 2.80 -3.36
CA LYS A 235 -1.56 4.00 -4.01
C LYS A 235 -2.69 4.66 -4.80
N HIS A 236 -2.72 5.98 -4.77
CA HIS A 236 -3.65 6.81 -5.51
C HIS A 236 -2.85 7.74 -6.43
N ALA A 237 -3.20 7.73 -7.71
CA ALA A 237 -2.61 8.61 -8.74
C ALA A 237 -3.22 10.01 -8.70
#